data_AF-A0A843JIK8-F1
#
_entry.id   AF-A0A843JIK8-F1
#
_cell.length_a   1.000
_cell.length_b   1.000
_cell.length_c   1.000
_cell.angle_alpha   90.00
_cell.angle_beta   90.00
_cell.angle_gamma   90.00
#
_symmetry.space_group_name_H-M   'P 1'
#
loop_
_entity.id
_entity.type
_entity.pdbx_description
1 polymer ?
#
loop_
_entity_poly.entity_id
_entity_poly.type
_entity_poly.pdbx_seq_one_letter_code
_entity_poly.pdbx_strand_id
1 'polypeptide(L)'
;MIKIARIDGDGIGKEVTEAGVAVLESLDLNFDFIEAEAGRECFDKNGTTIPEETIKIARNAKATLFGAITSTPGQKSPIITLRQELDTYANLRPIKSFKGINCLFDDLDFLIVRENTEGLYSGNETIDDGKEKAVAQRVITRKASERISRLAFEQAIKLNKESVTCVHKANVLKKTDGVFKESFFKVAKDYPNIKTNDYYVDATAMYLLTKPQEFDVIVTSNLFGDILSDASAGLVGGLGLAPSGNIGD
;
A
#
# COMPACT_ATOMS: atom_id res chain seq x y z
N MET A 1 -11.54 -25.93 0.02
CA MET A 1 -12.00 -24.55 0.24
C MET A 1 -10.85 -23.71 0.76
N ILE A 2 -10.55 -22.61 0.07
CA ILE A 2 -9.63 -21.57 0.51
C ILE A 2 -10.46 -20.57 1.31
N LYS A 3 -10.16 -20.44 2.60
CA LYS A 3 -10.85 -19.49 3.50
C LYS A 3 -10.41 -18.07 3.22
N ILE A 4 -11.35 -17.17 2.98
CA ILE A 4 -11.11 -15.74 2.73
C ILE A 4 -11.88 -14.95 3.78
N ALA A 5 -11.18 -14.14 4.58
CA ALA A 5 -11.86 -13.18 5.45
C ALA A 5 -12.47 -12.08 4.59
N ARG A 6 -13.76 -11.81 4.74
CA ARG A 6 -14.48 -10.75 4.02
C ARG A 6 -14.83 -9.63 4.99
N ILE A 7 -14.30 -8.44 4.72
CA ILE A 7 -14.54 -7.24 5.53
C ILE A 7 -15.05 -6.14 4.60
N ASP A 8 -16.36 -5.98 4.53
CA ASP A 8 -17.00 -5.02 3.61
C ASP A 8 -16.72 -3.56 4.01
N GLY A 9 -16.68 -3.32 5.32
CA GLY A 9 -16.44 -2.00 5.90
C GLY A 9 -17.66 -1.08 5.84
N ASP A 10 -17.44 0.20 5.54
CA ASP A 10 -18.41 1.29 5.58
C ASP A 10 -18.73 1.83 4.17
N GLY A 11 -19.91 2.45 4.02
CA GLY A 11 -20.31 3.18 2.82
C GLY A 11 -20.24 2.32 1.55
N ILE A 12 -19.57 2.83 0.51
CA ILE A 12 -19.42 2.12 -0.78
C ILE A 12 -18.69 0.78 -0.64
N GLY A 13 -17.97 0.54 0.46
CA GLY A 13 -17.27 -0.71 0.74
C GLY A 13 -18.18 -1.93 0.63
N LYS A 14 -19.43 -1.80 1.07
CA LYS A 14 -20.45 -2.86 0.99
C LYS A 14 -20.80 -3.18 -0.46
N GLU A 15 -21.10 -2.16 -1.25
CA GLU A 15 -21.48 -2.30 -2.66
C GLU A 15 -20.36 -2.92 -3.50
N VAL A 16 -19.13 -2.40 -3.35
CA VAL A 16 -18.00 -2.87 -4.17
C VAL A 16 -17.50 -4.25 -3.74
N THR A 17 -17.59 -4.59 -2.44
CA THR A 17 -17.18 -5.91 -1.96
C THR A 17 -18.20 -6.96 -2.37
N GLU A 18 -19.50 -6.67 -2.28
CA GLU A 18 -20.56 -7.55 -2.78
C GLU A 18 -20.38 -7.82 -4.28
N ALA A 19 -20.17 -6.78 -5.09
CA ALA A 19 -19.91 -6.92 -6.51
C ALA A 19 -18.65 -7.76 -6.80
N GLY A 20 -17.57 -7.53 -6.04
CA GLY A 20 -16.33 -8.31 -6.16
C GLY A 20 -16.52 -9.79 -5.82
N VAL A 21 -17.26 -10.09 -4.75
CA VAL A 21 -17.59 -11.46 -4.33
C VAL A 21 -18.45 -12.15 -5.40
N ALA A 22 -19.46 -11.49 -5.94
CA ALA A 22 -20.30 -12.05 -7.00
C ALA A 22 -19.47 -12.45 -8.25
N VAL A 23 -18.47 -11.65 -8.61
CA VAL A 23 -17.53 -12.02 -9.68
C VAL A 23 -16.69 -13.23 -9.29
N LEU A 24 -16.13 -13.26 -8.06
CA LEU A 24 -15.30 -14.38 -7.59
C LEU A 24 -16.07 -15.70 -7.51
N GLU A 25 -17.33 -15.67 -7.08
CA GLU A 25 -18.23 -16.84 -7.00
C GLU A 25 -18.66 -17.34 -8.38
N SER A 26 -18.64 -16.48 -9.41
CA SER A 26 -18.91 -16.90 -10.79
C SER A 26 -17.76 -17.70 -11.42
N LEU A 27 -16.57 -17.68 -10.79
CA LEU A 27 -15.40 -18.45 -11.22
C LEU A 27 -15.41 -19.83 -10.56
N ASP A 28 -14.82 -20.82 -11.22
CA ASP A 28 -14.64 -22.18 -10.66
C ASP A 28 -13.49 -22.20 -9.62
N LEU A 29 -13.66 -21.40 -8.55
CA LEU A 29 -12.73 -21.23 -7.46
C LEU A 29 -13.40 -21.67 -6.15
N ASN A 30 -12.74 -22.56 -5.44
CA ASN A 30 -13.28 -23.14 -4.20
C ASN A 30 -13.06 -22.21 -3.00
N PHE A 31 -13.71 -21.04 -2.97
CA PHE A 31 -13.62 -20.05 -1.89
C PHE A 31 -14.69 -20.24 -0.81
N ASP A 32 -14.30 -19.98 0.44
CA ASP A 32 -15.17 -19.95 1.62
C ASP A 32 -15.01 -18.59 2.29
N PHE A 33 -15.99 -17.70 2.11
CA PHE A 33 -15.96 -16.34 2.63
C PHE A 33 -16.46 -16.30 4.06
N ILE A 34 -15.60 -15.83 4.97
CA ILE A 34 -15.91 -15.67 6.39
C ILE A 34 -16.07 -14.19 6.67
N GLU A 35 -17.30 -13.77 6.93
CA GLU A 35 -17.63 -12.37 7.22
C GLU A 35 -17.00 -11.91 8.54
N ALA A 36 -16.47 -10.68 8.53
CA ALA A 36 -15.95 -10.01 9.71
C ALA A 36 -16.21 -8.50 9.64
N GLU A 37 -16.37 -7.86 10.80
CA GLU A 37 -16.74 -6.44 10.90
C GLU A 37 -15.51 -5.55 11.15
N ALA A 38 -15.45 -4.41 10.48
CA ALA A 38 -14.51 -3.34 10.78
C ALA A 38 -15.05 -2.00 10.28
N GLY A 39 -14.56 -0.89 10.84
CA GLY A 39 -14.93 0.45 10.39
C GLY A 39 -15.76 1.23 11.41
N ARG A 40 -16.39 2.30 10.93
CA ARG A 40 -17.19 3.22 11.75
C ARG A 40 -18.48 2.58 12.21
N GLU A 41 -19.18 1.87 11.34
CA GLU A 41 -20.41 1.18 11.74
C GLU A 41 -20.15 0.10 12.81
N CYS A 42 -19.02 -0.59 12.69
CA CYS A 42 -18.54 -1.51 13.72
C CYS A 42 -18.28 -0.79 15.06
N PHE A 43 -17.69 0.41 15.02
CA PHE A 43 -17.47 1.21 16.23
C PHE A 43 -18.78 1.62 16.89
N ASP A 44 -19.76 2.09 16.11
CA ASP A 44 -21.05 2.52 16.63
C ASP A 44 -21.82 1.35 17.31
N LYS A 45 -21.63 0.11 16.83
CA LYS A 45 -22.23 -1.11 17.38
C LYS A 45 -21.46 -1.71 18.56
N ASN A 46 -20.13 -1.81 18.45
CA ASN A 46 -19.29 -2.63 19.32
C ASN A 46 -18.33 -1.81 20.20
N GLY A 47 -18.28 -0.48 20.04
CA GLY A 47 -17.33 0.41 20.76
C GLY A 47 -15.87 0.29 20.28
N THR A 48 -15.61 -0.51 19.24
CA THR A 48 -14.29 -0.68 18.62
C THR A 48 -14.41 -0.66 17.09
N THR A 49 -13.46 -0.02 16.42
CA THR A 49 -13.39 0.00 14.95
C THR A 49 -12.93 -1.34 14.37
N ILE A 50 -12.34 -2.21 15.19
CA ILE A 50 -11.88 -3.54 14.80
C ILE A 50 -11.92 -4.50 16.00
N PRO A 51 -12.89 -5.43 16.06
CA PRO A 51 -12.96 -6.44 17.11
C PRO A 51 -11.78 -7.41 17.05
N GLU A 52 -11.38 -7.97 18.18
CA GLU A 52 -10.36 -9.03 18.21
C GLU A 52 -10.74 -10.24 17.36
N GLU A 53 -12.04 -10.53 17.26
CA GLU A 53 -12.55 -11.63 16.44
C GLU A 53 -12.26 -11.40 14.95
N THR A 54 -12.36 -10.17 14.46
CA THR A 54 -11.99 -9.82 13.07
C THR A 54 -10.52 -10.10 12.81
N ILE A 55 -9.64 -9.79 13.77
CA ILE A 55 -8.20 -10.07 13.66
C ILE A 55 -7.95 -11.58 13.65
N LYS A 56 -8.64 -12.36 14.49
CA LYS A 56 -8.55 -13.83 14.51
C LYS A 56 -9.02 -14.45 13.19
N ILE A 57 -10.15 -13.98 12.65
CA ILE A 57 -10.67 -14.43 11.36
C ILE A 57 -9.64 -14.16 10.27
N ALA A 58 -9.13 -12.92 10.18
CA ALA A 58 -8.13 -12.54 9.19
C ALA A 58 -6.84 -13.36 9.32
N ARG A 59 -6.37 -13.63 10.55
CA ARG A 59 -5.16 -14.43 10.82
C ARG A 59 -5.32 -15.92 10.47
N ASN A 60 -6.52 -16.46 10.60
CA ASN A 60 -6.82 -17.87 10.30
C ASN A 60 -7.24 -18.10 8.83
N ALA A 61 -7.54 -17.04 8.09
CA ALA A 61 -7.85 -17.09 6.67
C ALA A 61 -6.58 -17.08 5.80
N LYS A 62 -6.71 -17.54 4.55
CA LYS A 62 -5.58 -17.52 3.60
C LYS A 62 -5.33 -16.13 3.01
N ALA A 63 -6.39 -15.32 2.93
CA ALA A 63 -6.33 -13.92 2.52
C ALA A 63 -7.51 -13.15 3.13
N THR A 64 -7.43 -11.83 3.09
CA THR A 64 -8.54 -10.93 3.46
C THR A 64 -8.94 -10.08 2.27
N LEU A 65 -10.22 -10.12 1.90
CA LEU A 65 -10.85 -9.16 1.00
C LEU A 65 -11.43 -8.03 1.86
N PHE A 66 -10.92 -6.82 1.65
CA PHE A 66 -11.26 -5.65 2.44
C PHE A 66 -11.82 -4.57 1.52
N GLY A 67 -13.02 -4.07 1.82
CA GLY A 67 -13.67 -2.99 1.08
C GLY A 67 -13.11 -1.62 1.45
N ALA A 68 -13.97 -0.73 1.91
CA ALA A 68 -13.59 0.62 2.30
C ALA A 68 -14.06 0.90 3.72
N ILE A 69 -13.35 1.73 4.48
CA ILE A 69 -13.79 2.17 5.81
C ILE A 69 -13.75 3.68 5.91
N THR A 70 -14.58 4.23 6.80
CA THR A 70 -14.58 5.64 7.15
C THR A 70 -13.61 5.86 8.30
N SER A 71 -12.48 6.53 8.04
CA SER A 71 -11.53 6.90 9.09
C SER A 71 -12.02 8.15 9.83
N THR A 72 -12.27 8.02 11.14
CA THR A 72 -12.61 9.16 12.01
C THR A 72 -11.35 9.59 12.80
N PRO A 73 -10.97 10.89 12.80
CA PRO A 73 -9.85 11.37 13.60
C PRO A 73 -9.97 10.97 15.08
N GLY A 74 -8.87 10.50 15.68
CA GLY A 74 -8.83 10.04 17.07
C GLY A 74 -9.25 8.57 17.28
N GLN A 75 -9.73 7.87 16.24
CA GLN A 75 -9.99 6.43 16.30
C GLN A 75 -8.86 5.61 15.69
N LYS A 76 -8.67 4.39 16.18
CA LYS A 76 -7.71 3.43 15.61
C LYS A 76 -8.17 3.03 14.21
N SER A 77 -7.30 3.18 13.20
CA SER A 77 -7.61 2.77 11.83
C SER A 77 -7.61 1.23 11.71
N PRO A 78 -8.72 0.59 11.26
CA PRO A 78 -8.78 -0.86 11.12
C PRO A 78 -7.75 -1.42 10.15
N ILE A 79 -7.56 -0.76 8.99
CA ILE A 79 -6.63 -1.25 7.98
C ILE A 79 -5.18 -1.15 8.44
N ILE A 80 -4.80 -0.08 9.14
CA ILE A 80 -3.46 0.05 9.74
C ILE A 80 -3.27 -1.02 10.82
N THR A 81 -4.30 -1.26 11.63
CA THR A 81 -4.28 -2.31 12.66
C THR A 81 -4.05 -3.69 12.06
N LEU A 82 -4.82 -4.07 11.03
CA LEU A 82 -4.64 -5.35 10.33
C LEU A 82 -3.24 -5.48 9.74
N ARG A 83 -2.72 -4.41 9.14
CA ARG A 83 -1.36 -4.43 8.57
C ARG A 83 -0.29 -4.73 9.61
N GLN A 84 -0.44 -4.16 10.80
CA GLN A 84 0.49 -4.38 11.91
C GLN A 84 0.32 -5.77 12.52
N GLU A 85 -0.92 -6.20 12.79
CA GLU A 85 -1.25 -7.48 13.41
C GLU A 85 -0.93 -8.70 12.54
N LEU A 86 -0.85 -8.50 11.22
CA LEU A 86 -0.55 -9.53 10.23
C LEU A 86 0.84 -9.33 9.58
N ASP A 87 1.62 -8.34 10.01
CA ASP A 87 2.90 -7.91 9.41
C ASP A 87 2.84 -7.83 7.87
N THR A 88 1.75 -7.30 7.31
CA THR A 88 1.62 -7.12 5.86
C THR A 88 2.37 -5.87 5.41
N TYR A 89 3.68 -6.01 5.33
CA TYR A 89 4.62 -4.90 5.25
C TYR A 89 4.76 -4.23 3.90
N ALA A 90 4.28 -4.89 2.85
CA ALA A 90 4.32 -4.37 1.51
C ALA A 90 2.91 -4.02 1.06
N ASN A 91 2.75 -2.82 0.52
CA ASN A 91 1.55 -2.43 -0.20
C ASN A 91 1.90 -2.38 -1.70
N LEU A 92 1.41 -3.35 -2.45
CA LEU A 92 1.58 -3.47 -3.89
C LEU A 92 0.42 -2.76 -4.59
N ARG A 93 0.72 -1.76 -5.42
CA ARG A 93 -0.27 -0.95 -6.15
C ARG A 93 0.08 -0.93 -7.65
N PRO A 94 -0.47 -1.86 -8.45
CA PRO A 94 -0.29 -1.83 -9.89
C PRO A 94 -1.06 -0.65 -10.49
N ILE A 95 -0.42 0.04 -11.43
CA ILE A 95 -0.97 1.15 -12.20
C ILE A 95 -0.98 0.71 -13.65
N LYS A 96 -2.18 0.51 -14.19
CA LYS A 96 -2.35 -0.05 -15.53
C LYS A 96 -3.44 0.66 -16.30
N SER A 97 -3.14 1.02 -17.55
CA SER A 97 -4.11 1.54 -18.49
C SER A 97 -4.98 0.41 -19.04
N PHE A 98 -6.30 0.62 -19.07
CA PHE A 98 -7.26 -0.35 -19.58
C PHE A 98 -7.97 0.21 -20.82
N LYS A 99 -8.04 -0.59 -21.88
CA LYS A 99 -8.75 -0.22 -23.10
C LYS A 99 -10.22 0.07 -22.81
N GLY A 100 -10.71 1.22 -23.28
CA GLY A 100 -12.10 1.66 -23.10
C GLY A 100 -12.34 2.50 -21.85
N ILE A 101 -11.31 2.69 -21.01
CA ILE A 101 -11.33 3.67 -19.92
C ILE A 101 -10.73 4.98 -20.42
N ASN A 102 -11.27 6.10 -19.94
CA ASN A 102 -10.72 7.42 -20.19
C ASN A 102 -9.46 7.65 -19.34
N CYS A 103 -8.37 6.96 -19.67
CA CYS A 103 -7.06 7.17 -19.06
C CYS A 103 -6.37 8.40 -19.67
N LEU A 104 -5.53 9.10 -18.90
CA LEU A 104 -4.68 10.18 -19.41
C LEU A 104 -3.59 9.63 -20.35
N PHE A 105 -3.12 8.42 -20.05
CA PHE A 105 -2.18 7.65 -20.85
C PHE A 105 -2.76 6.25 -21.05
N ASP A 106 -2.68 5.69 -22.25
CA ASP A 106 -3.29 4.40 -22.63
C ASP A 106 -2.32 3.21 -22.61
N ASP A 107 -1.05 3.46 -22.28
CA ASP A 107 0.06 2.50 -22.35
C ASP A 107 0.83 2.32 -21.03
N LEU A 108 0.20 2.62 -19.89
CA LEU A 108 0.87 2.46 -18.59
C LEU A 108 0.74 1.03 -18.07
N ASP A 109 1.86 0.49 -17.57
CA ASP A 109 1.92 -0.76 -16.83
C ASP A 109 3.14 -0.70 -15.89
N PHE A 110 2.93 -0.25 -14.65
CA PHE A 110 3.99 -0.22 -13.64
C PHE A 110 3.46 -0.55 -12.25
N LEU A 111 4.37 -0.87 -11.33
CA LEU A 111 4.04 -1.25 -9.96
C LEU A 111 4.64 -0.29 -8.96
N ILE A 112 3.82 0.23 -8.04
CA ILE A 112 4.33 0.90 -6.84
C ILE A 112 4.37 -0.11 -5.69
N VAL A 113 5.55 -0.27 -5.10
CA VAL A 113 5.85 -1.08 -3.92
C VAL A 113 6.10 -0.14 -2.75
N ARG A 114 5.09 0.02 -1.91
CA ARG A 114 5.09 0.92 -0.75
C ARG A 114 5.41 0.16 0.52
N GLU A 115 6.38 0.66 1.28
CA GLU A 115 6.60 0.23 2.67
C GLU A 115 5.39 0.58 3.54
N ASN A 116 4.88 -0.35 4.34
CA ASN A 116 3.54 -0.26 4.92
C ASN A 116 3.50 -0.32 6.46
N THR A 117 4.65 -0.39 7.15
CA THR A 117 4.77 -0.60 8.60
C THR A 117 5.40 0.55 9.37
N GLU A 118 6.22 1.38 8.74
CA GLU A 118 6.94 2.47 9.42
C GLU A 118 6.79 3.81 8.67
N GLY A 119 7.75 4.72 8.81
CA GLY A 119 7.69 6.08 8.27
C GLY A 119 6.97 7.05 9.21
N LEU A 120 6.14 7.92 8.64
CA LEU A 120 5.28 8.84 9.40
C LEU A 120 3.99 8.17 9.90
N TYR A 121 3.70 6.96 9.43
CA TYR A 121 2.53 6.18 9.84
C TYR A 121 2.76 5.39 11.13
N SER A 122 3.92 5.58 11.79
CA SER A 122 4.19 4.98 13.09
C SER A 122 3.34 5.58 14.22
N GLY A 123 2.61 6.68 13.97
CA GLY A 123 1.70 7.30 14.95
C GLY A 123 2.39 7.99 16.13
N ASN A 124 3.69 8.24 16.01
CA ASN A 124 4.49 8.86 17.08
C ASN A 124 4.37 10.38 17.00
N GLU A 125 3.28 10.90 17.54
CA GLU A 125 2.94 12.33 17.54
C GLU A 125 2.77 12.87 18.96
N THR A 126 3.26 14.09 19.19
CA THR A 126 3.11 14.82 20.45
C THR A 126 2.70 16.25 20.16
N ILE A 127 1.84 16.83 21.00
CA ILE A 127 1.51 18.25 20.99
C ILE A 127 1.84 18.82 22.38
N ASP A 128 2.40 20.03 22.43
CA ASP A 128 2.63 20.70 23.70
C ASP A 128 1.32 21.14 24.36
N ASP A 129 1.36 21.40 25.67
CA ASP A 129 0.17 21.77 26.45
C ASP A 129 -0.52 23.03 25.93
N GLY A 130 0.26 23.95 25.32
CA GLY A 130 -0.22 25.17 24.70
C GLY A 130 -0.84 25.00 23.31
N LYS A 131 -0.66 23.83 22.67
CA LYS A 131 -1.02 23.55 21.27
C LYS A 131 -0.33 24.44 20.22
N GLU A 132 0.81 25.03 20.58
CA GLU A 132 1.61 25.88 19.70
C GLU A 132 2.63 25.06 18.89
N LYS A 133 2.96 23.85 19.37
CA LYS A 133 3.92 22.96 18.70
C LYS A 133 3.44 21.53 18.68
N ALA A 134 3.30 20.99 17.47
CA ALA A 134 3.15 19.56 17.23
C ALA A 134 4.45 18.98 16.63
N VAL A 135 4.75 17.73 16.98
CA VAL A 135 5.90 16.98 16.47
C VAL A 135 5.41 15.61 16.02
N ALA A 136 5.77 15.22 14.80
CA ALA A 136 5.61 13.86 14.28
C ALA A 136 6.99 13.23 14.04
N GLN A 137 7.24 12.06 14.61
CA GLN A 137 8.50 11.35 14.43
C GLN A 137 8.42 10.39 13.25
N ARG A 138 9.29 10.58 12.26
CA ARG A 138 9.46 9.65 11.14
C ARG A 138 10.48 8.57 11.49
N VAL A 139 10.07 7.31 11.46
CA VAL A 139 10.93 6.14 11.76
C VAL A 139 11.26 5.39 10.46
N ILE A 140 12.53 5.13 10.20
CA ILE A 140 12.98 4.27 9.09
C ILE A 140 14.04 3.31 9.60
N THR A 141 13.87 2.01 9.35
CA THR A 141 14.79 0.96 9.77
C THR A 141 15.42 0.25 8.58
N ARG A 142 16.66 -0.24 8.75
CA ARG A 142 17.32 -1.06 7.72
C ARG A 142 16.56 -2.33 7.45
N LYS A 143 16.00 -2.98 8.48
CA LYS A 143 15.23 -4.23 8.32
C LYS A 143 14.04 -4.02 7.37
N ALA A 144 13.20 -3.02 7.63
CA ALA A 144 12.03 -2.74 6.80
C ALA A 144 12.45 -2.28 5.38
N SER A 145 13.47 -1.41 5.29
CA SER A 145 13.98 -0.90 4.01
C SER A 145 14.59 -2.02 3.13
N GLU A 146 15.32 -2.96 3.72
CA GLU A 146 15.91 -4.09 2.99
C GLU A 146 14.84 -5.07 2.52
N ARG A 147 13.84 -5.42 3.37
CA ARG A 147 12.77 -6.34 2.96
C ARG A 147 11.87 -5.78 1.87
N ILE A 148 11.48 -4.50 1.96
CA ILE A 148 10.62 -3.89 0.94
C ILE A 148 11.37 -3.72 -0.40
N SER A 149 12.66 -3.38 -0.34
CA SER A 149 13.50 -3.32 -1.54
C SER A 149 13.63 -4.69 -2.19
N ARG A 150 13.88 -5.74 -1.40
CA ARG A 150 14.00 -7.12 -1.90
C ARG A 150 12.73 -7.57 -2.59
N LEU A 151 11.57 -7.34 -1.96
CA LEU A 151 10.29 -7.65 -2.56
C LEU A 151 10.07 -6.87 -3.87
N ALA A 152 10.48 -5.60 -3.95
CA ALA A 152 10.36 -4.83 -5.20
C ALA A 152 11.15 -5.45 -6.35
N PHE A 153 12.39 -5.91 -6.10
CA PHE A 153 13.18 -6.64 -7.09
C PHE A 153 12.56 -7.99 -7.46
N GLU A 154 12.03 -8.74 -6.48
CA GLU A 154 11.33 -9.99 -6.74
C GLU A 154 10.06 -9.79 -7.59
N GLN A 155 9.30 -8.73 -7.32
CA GLN A 155 8.14 -8.36 -8.15
C GLN A 155 8.58 -7.94 -9.55
N ALA A 156 9.68 -7.20 -9.70
CA ALA A 156 10.20 -6.84 -11.01
C ALA A 156 10.50 -8.08 -11.84
N ILE A 157 11.20 -9.07 -11.27
CA ILE A 157 11.47 -10.35 -11.94
C ILE A 157 10.17 -11.08 -12.28
N LYS A 158 9.27 -11.24 -11.30
CA LYS A 158 8.00 -11.96 -11.47
C LYS A 158 7.13 -11.36 -12.58
N LEU A 159 7.15 -10.05 -12.73
CA LEU A 159 6.35 -9.30 -13.69
C LEU A 159 7.09 -9.02 -15.01
N ASN A 160 8.29 -9.59 -15.20
CA ASN A 160 9.16 -9.35 -16.35
C ASN A 160 9.42 -7.87 -16.61
N LYS A 161 9.68 -7.12 -15.54
CA LYS A 161 10.06 -5.70 -15.58
C LYS A 161 11.56 -5.55 -15.63
N GLU A 162 12.02 -4.49 -16.28
CA GLU A 162 13.46 -4.28 -16.55
C GLU A 162 14.13 -3.42 -15.49
N SER A 163 13.36 -2.59 -14.77
CA SER A 163 13.91 -1.62 -13.83
C SER A 163 13.19 -1.53 -12.48
N VAL A 164 13.95 -1.15 -11.45
CA VAL A 164 13.43 -0.76 -10.13
C VAL A 164 13.99 0.61 -9.76
N THR A 165 13.10 1.57 -9.54
CA THR A 165 13.41 2.94 -9.11
C THR A 165 13.14 3.11 -7.62
N CYS A 166 14.17 3.50 -6.86
CA CYS A 166 14.01 3.91 -5.46
C CYS A 166 13.63 5.39 -5.35
N VAL A 167 12.48 5.68 -4.72
CA VAL A 167 12.00 7.06 -4.56
C VAL A 167 12.12 7.51 -3.12
N HIS A 168 12.79 8.64 -2.90
CA HIS A 168 13.12 9.15 -1.56
C HIS A 168 13.31 10.69 -1.56
N LYS A 169 13.69 11.29 -0.43
CA LYS A 169 13.98 12.74 -0.30
C LYS A 169 15.27 12.98 0.51
N ALA A 170 16.32 12.20 0.23
CA ALA A 170 17.55 12.18 1.04
C ALA A 170 18.38 13.47 0.99
N ASN A 171 18.13 14.37 0.03
CA ASN A 171 18.72 15.70 0.02
C ASN A 171 18.25 16.55 1.21
N VAL A 172 17.01 16.36 1.66
CA VAL A 172 16.42 17.04 2.84
C VAL A 172 16.46 16.10 4.06
N LEU A 173 15.95 14.88 3.90
CA LEU A 173 15.80 13.88 4.96
C LEU A 173 17.03 12.95 5.03
N LYS A 174 18.20 13.57 5.24
CA LYS A 174 19.52 12.95 5.12
C LYS A 174 19.71 11.65 5.93
N LYS A 175 19.04 11.53 7.08
CA LYS A 175 19.15 10.36 7.97
C LYS A 175 18.15 9.28 7.61
N THR A 176 16.85 9.57 7.65
CA THR A 176 15.80 8.59 7.39
C THR A 176 15.83 8.08 5.95
N ASP A 177 15.82 8.98 4.96
CA ASP A 177 15.92 8.56 3.55
C ASP A 177 17.34 8.15 3.14
N GLY A 178 18.36 8.57 3.88
CA GLY A 178 19.71 8.01 3.74
C GLY A 178 19.72 6.51 4.04
N VAL A 179 19.14 6.11 5.17
CA VAL A 179 19.00 4.69 5.55
C VAL A 179 18.19 3.92 4.50
N PHE A 180 17.07 4.47 4.03
CA PHE A 180 16.23 3.84 3.00
C PHE A 180 17.02 3.63 1.69
N LYS A 181 17.63 4.69 1.16
CA LYS A 181 18.43 4.67 -0.07
C LYS A 181 19.61 3.70 0.02
N GLU A 182 20.39 3.74 1.10
CA GLU A 182 21.53 2.84 1.30
C GLU A 182 21.09 1.37 1.32
N SER A 183 19.97 1.08 1.99
CA SER A 183 19.41 -0.27 2.08
C SER A 183 18.96 -0.78 0.71
N PHE A 184 18.31 0.07 -0.08
CA PHE A 184 17.94 -0.24 -1.47
C PHE A 184 19.17 -0.60 -2.32
N PHE A 185 20.20 0.26 -2.35
CA PHE A 185 21.40 0.01 -3.14
C PHE A 185 22.23 -1.16 -2.63
N LYS A 186 22.14 -1.50 -1.34
CA LYS A 186 22.72 -2.74 -0.80
C LYS A 186 22.03 -3.96 -1.38
N VAL A 187 20.69 -3.99 -1.38
CA VAL A 187 19.89 -5.11 -1.92
C VAL A 187 20.05 -5.21 -3.44
N ALA A 188 20.12 -4.08 -4.14
CA ALA A 188 20.31 -4.02 -5.59
C ALA A 188 21.51 -4.84 -6.10
N LYS A 189 22.56 -5.00 -5.28
CA LYS A 189 23.74 -5.81 -5.62
C LYS A 189 23.42 -7.28 -5.83
N ASP A 190 22.34 -7.78 -5.22
CA ASP A 190 21.87 -9.15 -5.36
C ASP A 190 21.12 -9.36 -6.70
N TYR A 191 20.80 -8.29 -7.43
CA TYR A 191 19.96 -8.29 -8.64
C TYR A 191 20.64 -7.58 -9.83
N PRO A 192 21.82 -8.03 -10.28
CA PRO A 192 22.62 -7.32 -11.29
C PRO A 192 21.97 -7.19 -12.67
N ASN A 193 20.95 -7.99 -12.96
CA ASN A 193 20.24 -7.97 -14.26
C ASN A 193 19.07 -6.99 -14.30
N ILE A 194 18.72 -6.34 -13.18
CA ILE A 194 17.66 -5.34 -13.11
C ILE A 194 18.30 -3.95 -13.14
N LYS A 195 17.84 -3.07 -14.02
CA LYS A 195 18.31 -1.69 -14.07
C LYS A 195 17.86 -0.96 -12.80
N THR A 196 18.81 -0.36 -12.09
CA THR A 196 18.52 0.34 -10.83
C THR A 196 18.83 1.81 -10.92
N ASN A 197 17.90 2.64 -10.44
CA ASN A 197 18.04 4.09 -10.34
C ASN A 197 17.34 4.61 -9.08
N ASP A 198 17.58 5.87 -8.76
CA ASP A 198 16.85 6.58 -7.71
C ASP A 198 16.42 7.96 -8.19
N TYR A 199 15.28 8.43 -7.66
CA TYR A 199 14.79 9.79 -7.88
C TYR A 199 14.31 10.41 -6.58
N TYR A 200 14.34 11.74 -6.55
CA TYR A 200 13.65 12.47 -5.51
C TYR A 200 12.13 12.41 -5.72
N VAL A 201 11.36 12.38 -4.62
CA VAL A 201 9.89 12.21 -4.66
C VAL A 201 9.17 13.31 -5.44
N ASP A 202 9.66 14.55 -5.39
CA ASP A 202 9.13 15.68 -6.16
C ASP A 202 9.41 15.55 -7.66
N ALA A 203 10.64 15.17 -8.04
CA ALA A 203 10.97 14.87 -9.42
C ALA A 203 10.14 13.68 -9.95
N THR A 204 9.93 12.66 -9.11
CA THR A 204 9.10 11.50 -9.43
C THR A 204 7.65 11.92 -9.68
N ALA A 205 7.07 12.75 -8.82
CA ALA A 205 5.72 13.27 -9.00
C ALA A 205 5.58 14.03 -10.33
N MET A 206 6.58 14.85 -10.69
CA MET A 206 6.61 15.52 -12.00
C MET A 206 6.75 14.52 -13.16
N TYR A 207 7.59 13.50 -13.03
CA TYR A 207 7.79 12.48 -14.06
C TYR A 207 6.57 11.59 -14.26
N LEU A 208 5.79 11.29 -13.23
CA LEU A 208 4.51 10.59 -13.38
C LEU A 208 3.52 11.36 -14.27
N LEU A 209 3.59 12.69 -14.30
CA LEU A 209 2.71 13.52 -15.14
C LEU A 209 3.26 13.73 -16.56
N THR A 210 4.58 13.64 -16.74
CA THR A 210 5.25 14.06 -17.97
C THR A 210 5.83 12.92 -18.79
N LYS A 211 6.22 11.82 -18.14
CA LYS A 211 6.82 10.63 -18.74
C LYS A 211 6.64 9.37 -17.86
N PRO A 212 5.40 9.02 -17.47
CA PRO A 212 5.14 7.87 -16.61
C PRO A 212 5.62 6.52 -17.17
N GLN A 213 5.78 6.39 -18.48
CA GLN A 213 6.26 5.19 -19.17
C GLN A 213 7.71 4.81 -18.83
N GLU A 214 8.47 5.73 -18.22
CA GLU A 214 9.85 5.46 -17.76
C GLU A 214 9.90 4.58 -16.50
N PHE A 215 8.76 4.34 -15.85
CA PHE A 215 8.69 3.56 -14.63
C PHE A 215 8.20 2.14 -14.90
N ASP A 216 8.90 1.18 -14.31
CA ASP A 216 8.49 -0.23 -14.27
C ASP A 216 8.04 -0.65 -12.86
N VAL A 217 8.96 -0.53 -11.89
CA VAL A 217 8.70 -0.76 -10.48
C VAL A 217 9.26 0.41 -9.69
N ILE A 218 8.42 1.04 -8.89
CA ILE A 218 8.81 2.09 -7.96
C ILE A 218 8.79 1.50 -6.55
N VAL A 219 9.87 1.64 -5.80
CA VAL A 219 9.90 1.30 -4.36
C VAL A 219 10.09 2.56 -3.53
N THR A 220 9.26 2.74 -2.49
CA THR A 220 9.31 3.96 -1.68
C THR A 220 8.74 3.77 -0.26
N SER A 221 9.03 4.73 0.61
CA SER A 221 8.54 4.76 2.00
C SER A 221 7.05 5.07 2.09
N ASN A 222 6.45 4.76 3.23
CA ASN A 222 5.01 4.77 3.47
C ASN A 222 4.25 6.00 2.93
N LEU A 223 4.54 7.21 3.41
CA LEU A 223 3.81 8.42 2.99
C LEU A 223 4.03 8.78 1.51
N PHE A 224 5.24 8.57 0.98
CA PHE A 224 5.52 8.84 -0.42
C PHE A 224 4.77 7.85 -1.33
N GLY A 225 4.70 6.59 -0.92
CA GLY A 225 3.94 5.57 -1.64
C GLY A 225 2.45 5.86 -1.66
N ASP A 226 1.89 6.38 -0.56
CA ASP A 226 0.50 6.84 -0.48
C ASP A 226 0.21 7.89 -1.57
N ILE A 227 0.96 8.99 -1.54
CA ILE A 227 0.76 10.13 -2.44
C ILE A 227 0.98 9.73 -3.90
N LEU A 228 2.09 9.06 -4.20
CA LEU A 228 2.46 8.74 -5.59
C LEU A 228 1.50 7.75 -6.23
N SER A 229 0.96 6.81 -5.46
CA SER A 229 0.04 5.82 -6.02
C SER A 229 -1.36 6.36 -6.27
N ASP A 230 -1.86 7.24 -5.41
CA ASP A 230 -3.12 7.96 -5.67
C ASP A 230 -2.98 8.91 -6.87
N ALA A 231 -1.85 9.63 -6.96
CA ALA A 231 -1.53 10.45 -8.14
C ALA A 231 -1.48 9.60 -9.42
N SER A 232 -0.88 8.41 -9.33
CA SER A 232 -0.79 7.47 -10.46
C SER A 232 -2.14 6.85 -10.84
N ALA A 233 -3.03 6.60 -9.88
CA ALA A 233 -4.39 6.15 -10.15
C ALA A 233 -5.15 7.17 -11.00
N GLY A 234 -4.95 8.47 -10.74
CA GLY A 234 -5.49 9.55 -11.57
C GLY A 234 -5.09 9.49 -13.05
N LEU A 235 -3.92 8.90 -13.37
CA LEU A 235 -3.46 8.72 -14.74
C LEU A 235 -4.24 7.65 -15.50
N VAL A 236 -4.80 6.67 -14.80
CA VAL A 236 -5.41 5.47 -15.38
C VAL A 236 -6.93 5.40 -15.17
N GLY A 237 -7.58 6.53 -14.87
CA GLY A 237 -9.04 6.63 -14.74
C GLY A 237 -9.54 6.79 -13.29
N GLY A 238 -8.65 6.86 -12.31
CA GLY A 238 -8.95 7.18 -10.92
C GLY A 238 -8.96 5.99 -9.97
N LEU A 239 -9.26 6.26 -8.70
CA LEU A 239 -9.18 5.29 -7.60
C LEU A 239 -10.11 4.07 -7.76
N GLY A 240 -11.21 4.21 -8.51
CA GLY A 240 -12.13 3.10 -8.80
C GLY A 240 -11.51 1.96 -9.60
N LEU A 241 -10.34 2.17 -10.21
CA LEU A 241 -9.62 1.19 -11.03
C LEU A 241 -8.25 0.81 -10.45
N ALA A 242 -7.92 1.29 -9.24
CA ALA A 242 -6.61 1.11 -8.63
C ALA A 242 -6.66 0.07 -7.49
N PRO A 243 -6.48 -1.24 -7.77
CA PRO A 243 -6.44 -2.25 -6.73
C PRO A 243 -5.16 -2.13 -5.89
N SER A 244 -5.16 -2.72 -4.69
CA SER A 244 -3.94 -2.86 -3.89
C SER A 244 -3.89 -4.20 -3.16
N GLY A 245 -2.69 -4.70 -2.90
CA GLY A 245 -2.43 -5.87 -2.07
C GLY A 245 -1.55 -5.51 -0.88
N ASN A 246 -2.00 -5.78 0.34
CA ASN A 246 -1.18 -5.70 1.55
C ASN A 246 -0.59 -7.09 1.81
N ILE A 247 0.71 -7.27 1.61
CA ILE A 247 1.39 -8.57 1.59
C ILE A 247 2.38 -8.66 2.76
N GLY A 248 2.31 -9.78 3.47
CA GLY A 248 3.30 -10.24 4.46
C GLY A 248 3.86 -11.61 4.06
N ASP A 249 4.73 -12.17 4.91
CA ASP A 249 5.39 -13.47 4.68
C ASP A 249 4.46 -14.69 4.96
#